data_AF-A0A7C5VQL5-F1
#
_entry.id   AF-A0A7C5VQL5-F1
#
_cell.length_a   1.000
_cell.length_b   1.000
_cell.length_c   1.000
_cell.angle_alpha   90.00
_cell.angle_beta   90.00
_cell.angle_gamma   90.00
#
_symmetry.space_group_name_H-M   'P 1'
#
loop_
_entity.id
_entity.type
_entity.pdbx_description
1 polymer ?
#
loop_
_entity_poly.entity_id
_entity_poly.type
_entity_poly.pdbx_seq_one_letter_code
_entity_poly.pdbx_strand_id
1 'polypeptide(L)' 'MQPLKSRPVIVLNFKTYREATGEGALSLARIAERVRQDQGVNIMVSVQHTD' A
#
# COMPACT_ATOMS: atom_id res chain seq x y z
N MET A 1 -5.73 -0.77 14.92
CA MET A 1 -5.87 -0.56 13.46
C MET A 1 -7.20 0.12 13.20
N GLN A 2 -7.21 1.36 12.69
CA GLN A 2 -8.48 2.01 12.34
C GLN A 2 -9.07 1.30 11.11
N PRO A 3 -10.34 0.87 11.13
CA PRO A 3 -10.94 0.19 10.00
C PRO A 3 -11.08 1.13 8.80
N LEU A 4 -10.83 0.63 7.57
CA LEU A 4 -11.08 1.33 6.30
C LEU A 4 -12.58 1.66 6.17
N LYS A 5 -13.03 2.75 6.80
CA LYS A 5 -14.43 3.22 6.74
C LYS A 5 -14.57 4.66 6.24
N SER A 6 -13.49 5.42 6.12
CA SER A 6 -13.54 6.81 5.66
C SER A 6 -13.18 6.92 4.17
N ARG A 7 -14.17 7.17 3.32
CA ARG A 7 -13.88 7.67 1.97
C ARG A 7 -13.24 9.06 2.07
N PRO A 8 -12.32 9.43 1.18
CA PRO A 8 -11.84 8.68 0.00
C PRO A 8 -10.76 7.64 0.33
N VAL A 9 -10.58 6.65 -0.56
CA VAL A 9 -9.54 5.61 -0.47
C VAL A 9 -8.64 5.64 -1.71
N ILE A 10 -7.34 5.45 -1.51
CA ILE A 10 -6.34 5.25 -2.56
C ILE A 10 -5.97 3.76 -2.58
N VAL A 11 -6.10 3.12 -3.74
CA VAL A 11 -5.66 1.73 -3.94
C VAL A 11 -4.45 1.72 -4.86
N LEU A 12 -3.30 1.32 -4.32
CA LEU A 12 -2.05 1.16 -5.06
C LEU A 12 -1.88 -0.30 -5.49
N ASN A 13 -2.07 -0.56 -6.78
CA ASN A 13 -1.87 -1.89 -7.36
C ASN A 13 -0.45 -2.02 -7.92
N PHE A 14 0.37 -2.87 -7.29
CA PHE A 14 1.75 -3.14 -7.68
C PHE A 14 1.86 -3.99 -8.95
N LYS A 15 0.75 -4.62 -9.36
CA LYS A 15 0.68 -5.58 -10.46
C LYS A 15 1.81 -6.60 -10.30
N THR A 16 2.53 -6.89 -11.37
CA THR A 16 3.74 -7.72 -11.37
C THR A 16 4.94 -6.90 -11.84
N TYR A 17 4.98 -5.61 -11.50
CA TYR A 17 6.14 -4.79 -11.80
C TYR A 17 7.33 -5.29 -10.98
N ARG A 18 8.48 -5.44 -11.64
CA ARG A 18 9.70 -5.98 -11.01
C ARG A 18 10.15 -5.14 -9.82
N GLU A 19 9.93 -3.83 -9.90
CA GLU A 19 10.22 -2.84 -8.86
C GLU A 19 9.33 -2.99 -7.62
N ALA A 20 8.19 -3.66 -7.77
CA ALA A 20 7.16 -3.81 -6.75
C ALA A 20 6.86 -5.29 -6.45
N THR A 21 7.88 -6.14 -6.52
CA THR A 21 7.86 -7.57 -6.14
C THR A 21 8.89 -7.82 -5.03
N GLY A 22 8.64 -8.78 -4.14
CA GLY A 22 9.53 -9.16 -3.03
C GLY A 22 9.86 -7.98 -2.11
N GLU A 23 11.16 -7.72 -1.87
CA GLU A 23 11.63 -6.60 -1.04
C GLU A 23 11.16 -5.23 -1.55
N GLY A 24 10.96 -5.08 -2.87
CA GLY A 24 10.39 -3.87 -3.46
C GLY A 24 8.95 -3.64 -3.02
N ALA A 25 8.13 -4.71 -3.02
CA ALA A 25 6.76 -4.66 -2.53
C ALA A 25 6.71 -4.30 -1.04
N LEU A 26 7.56 -4.93 -0.22
CA LEU A 26 7.64 -4.64 1.21
C LEU A 26 8.06 -3.18 1.47
N SER A 27 9.04 -2.68 0.73
CA SER A 27 9.52 -1.30 0.84
C SER A 27 8.42 -0.29 0.47
N LEU A 28 7.72 -0.51 -0.65
CA LEU A 28 6.60 0.34 -1.08
C LEU A 28 5.42 0.29 -0.11
N ALA A 29 5.10 -0.89 0.45
CA ALA A 29 4.05 -1.03 1.45
C ALA A 29 4.36 -0.24 2.73
N ARG A 30 5.61 -0.26 3.20
CA ARG A 30 6.06 0.55 4.35
C ARG A 30 5.98 2.05 4.07
N ILE A 31 6.33 2.48 2.85
CA ILE A 31 6.17 3.88 2.43
C ILE A 31 4.68 4.27 2.45
N ALA A 32 3.81 3.44 1.87
CA ALA A 32 2.36 3.67 1.86
C ALA A 32 1.78 3.76 3.28
N GLU A 33 2.22 2.89 4.21
CA GLU A 33 1.84 2.96 5.61
C GLU A 33 2.27 4.28 6.26
N ARG A 34 3.52 4.71 6.05
CA ARG A 34 4.02 5.97 6.60
C ARG A 34 3.19 7.16 6.09
N VAL A 35 2.95 7.24 4.78
CA VAL A 35 2.11 8.30 4.19
C VAL A 35 0.69 8.27 4.76
N ARG A 36 0.11 7.08 4.94
CA ARG A 36 -1.21 6.89 5.56
C ARG A 36 -1.26 7.48 6.98
N GLN A 37 -0.22 7.25 7.78
CA GLN A 37 -0.11 7.75 9.15
C GLN A 37 0.12 9.27 9.19
N ASP A 38 1.05 9.76 8.38
CA ASP A 38 1.46 11.17 8.37
C ASP A 38 0.37 12.10 7.81
N GLN A 39 -0.40 11.64 6.81
CA GLN A 39 -1.38 12.47 6.09
C GLN A 39 -2.83 12.16 6.50
N GLY A 40 -3.08 11.13 7.30
CA GLY A 40 -4.43 10.73 7.70
C GLY A 40 -5.32 10.27 6.54
N VAL A 41 -4.74 9.95 5.38
CA VAL A 41 -5.44 9.45 4.20
C VAL A 41 -5.56 7.92 4.26
N ASN A 42 -6.60 7.34 3.66
CA ASN A 42 -6.73 5.88 3.60
C ASN A 42 -6.05 5.32 2.37
N ILE A 43 -5.02 4.51 2.58
CA ILE A 43 -4.25 3.84 1.53
C ILE A 43 -4.32 2.33 1.74
N MET A 44 -4.60 1.60 0.67
CA MET A 44 -4.50 0.16 0.57
C MET A 44 -3.50 -0.21 -0.53
N VAL A 45 -2.67 -1.21 -0.29
CA VAL A 45 -1.74 -1.76 -1.28
C VAL A 45 -2.24 -3.13 -1.75
N SER A 46 -2.07 -3.42 -3.03
CA SER A 46 -2.34 -4.72 -3.65
C SER A 46 -1.05 -5.24 -4.27
N VAL A 47 -0.46 -6.24 -3.63
CA VAL A 47 0.78 -6.91 -4.06
C VAL A 47 0.48 -8.02 -5.09
N GLN A 48 1.51 -8.59 -5.70
CA GLN A 48 1.34 -9.79 -6.52
C GLN A 48 1.10 -11.02 -5.63
N HIS A 49 0.64 -12.11 -6.23
CA HIS A 49 0.11 -13.27 -5.49
C HIS A 49 1.11 -13.94 -4.52
N THR A 50 2.41 -13.94 -4.82
CA THR A 50 3.43 -14.64 -4.02
C THR A 50 4.28 -13.72 -3.13
N ASP A 51 3.96 -12.42 -3.05
CA ASP A 51 4.60 -11.46 -2.14
C ASP A 51 3.94 -11.51 -0.76
#